data_AF-A0A0J1BZD5-F1
#
_entry.id   AF-A0A0J1BZD5-F1
#
_cell.length_a   1.000
_cell.length_b   1.000
_cell.length_c   1.000
_cell.angle_alpha   90.00
_cell.angle_beta   90.00
_cell.angle_gamma   90.00
#
_symmetry.space_group_name_H-M   'P 1'
#
loop_
_entity.id
_entity.type
_entity.pdbx_description
1 polymer ?
#
loop_
_entity_poly.entity_id
_entity_poly.type
_entity_poly.pdbx_seq_one_letter_code
_entity_poly.pdbx_strand_id
1 'polypeptide(L)'
;MSVKTKQFTIHEDWTVVILGFLIIGISLFIFLPSVPVFKWSNLTDLQNDVFDFGNLQILLLQFLYFISIGTIGVFLVGKSVKNFLIVFPLVYLLTFIALIIAGNSVLKGFNLEAVIFSLILGLSIGNFFKLPDWFRAALSTEVFVKIGLVLLGTSVIFSDILKAGSLGLFQALLVVLSVWYFAFWLCKKLKIDDELALMISSAVSICGVSAAIATSGAIKGDAKKLSYVISIVLVTAVPMMIFMPIIAKYFDFPEEVTGAWLGGSIDTSGAVAASGTLVGETALKISTIVKFSQNVLLGLAAFAISVYWTYNDNTLSATEVSKPTLGVIWQRFPKFVIGFIGASLLFSFLIAPEIRNEVKDSLKNLQGIWFALAFTSIGLETNFKDLLSNTSKKPLYAFLIAQLFNIIITLLIAFLLFNK
;
A
#
# COMPACT_ATOMS: atom_id res chain seq x y z
N MET A 1 13.77 -34.92 -16.07
CA MET A 1 12.86 -33.90 -16.64
C MET A 1 11.77 -33.61 -15.62
N SER A 2 11.90 -32.53 -14.84
CA SER A 2 10.86 -32.08 -13.91
C SER A 2 9.74 -31.46 -14.74
N VAL A 3 8.57 -32.09 -14.72
CA VAL A 3 7.35 -31.56 -15.32
C VAL A 3 7.01 -30.29 -14.56
N LYS A 4 7.35 -29.12 -15.11
CA LYS A 4 6.79 -27.83 -14.69
C LYS A 4 5.29 -27.89 -14.99
N THR A 5 4.51 -28.36 -14.03
CA THR A 5 3.07 -28.14 -14.00
C THR A 5 2.86 -26.63 -14.14
N LYS A 6 2.18 -26.21 -15.23
CA LYS A 6 1.73 -24.83 -15.39
C LYS A 6 0.88 -24.49 -14.16
N GLN A 7 1.47 -23.76 -13.21
CA GLN A 7 0.71 -23.18 -12.11
C GLN A 7 -0.34 -22.26 -12.72
N PHE A 8 -1.61 -22.48 -12.36
CA PHE A 8 -2.66 -21.53 -12.64
C PHE A 8 -2.35 -20.25 -11.87
N THR A 9 -1.97 -19.18 -12.57
CA THR A 9 -1.58 -17.90 -11.96
C THR A 9 -2.52 -16.80 -12.42
N ILE A 10 -3.35 -16.31 -11.50
CA ILE A 10 -4.10 -15.07 -11.68
C ILE A 10 -3.18 -13.92 -11.28
N HIS A 11 -3.20 -12.83 -12.06
CA HIS A 11 -2.47 -11.61 -11.70
C HIS A 11 -2.90 -11.11 -10.32
N GLU A 12 -1.92 -10.73 -9.48
CA GLU A 12 -2.16 -10.38 -8.07
C GLU A 12 -3.30 -9.37 -7.87
N ASP A 13 -3.34 -8.30 -8.67
CA ASP A 13 -4.42 -7.31 -8.60
C ASP A 13 -5.82 -7.86 -8.87
N TRP A 14 -5.96 -8.90 -9.70
CA TRP A 14 -7.26 -9.54 -9.91
C TRP A 14 -7.59 -10.51 -8.77
N THR A 15 -6.59 -11.20 -8.23
CA THR A 15 -6.75 -12.04 -7.04
C THR A 15 -7.30 -11.23 -5.87
N VAL A 16 -6.75 -10.05 -5.59
CA VAL A 16 -7.22 -9.21 -4.48
C VAL A 16 -8.62 -8.64 -4.70
N VAL A 17 -9.01 -8.38 -5.96
CA VAL A 17 -10.40 -8.01 -6.30
C VAL A 17 -11.34 -9.16 -5.99
N ILE A 18 -11.01 -10.37 -6.46
CA ILE A 18 -11.80 -11.59 -6.22
C ILE A 18 -11.93 -11.84 -4.72
N LEU A 19 -10.84 -11.78 -3.96
CA LEU A 19 -10.86 -11.99 -2.52
C LEU A 19 -11.62 -10.90 -1.77
N GLY A 20 -11.48 -9.64 -2.16
CA GLY A 20 -12.24 -8.54 -1.57
C GLY A 20 -13.74 -8.72 -1.75
N PHE A 21 -14.20 -9.04 -2.96
CA PHE A 21 -15.61 -9.34 -3.22
C PHE A 21 -16.07 -10.67 -2.59
N LEU A 22 -15.19 -11.65 -2.43
CA LEU A 22 -15.48 -12.87 -1.68
C LEU A 22 -15.74 -12.55 -0.21
N ILE A 23 -14.90 -11.73 0.43
CA ILE A 23 -15.09 -11.28 1.82
C ILE A 23 -16.42 -10.53 1.94
N ILE A 24 -16.67 -9.56 1.06
CA ILE A 24 -17.92 -8.80 1.03
C ILE A 24 -19.13 -9.72 0.89
N GLY A 25 -19.09 -10.68 -0.06
CA GLY A 25 -20.17 -11.62 -0.29
C GLY A 25 -20.41 -12.54 0.92
N ILE A 26 -19.34 -13.04 1.55
CA ILE A 26 -19.45 -13.82 2.78
C ILE A 26 -20.10 -12.99 3.88
N SER A 27 -19.65 -11.75 4.10
CA SER A 27 -20.21 -10.87 5.13
C SER A 27 -21.67 -10.48 4.89
N LEU A 28 -22.09 -10.37 3.63
CA LEU A 28 -23.48 -10.01 3.29
C LEU A 28 -24.45 -11.20 3.34
N PHE A 29 -24.00 -12.42 3.02
CA PHE A 29 -24.92 -13.53 2.73
C PHE A 29 -24.68 -14.82 3.52
N ILE A 30 -23.50 -15.00 4.12
CA ILE A 30 -23.09 -16.32 4.67
C ILE A 30 -22.74 -16.20 6.15
N PHE A 31 -21.79 -15.34 6.47
CA PHE A 31 -21.21 -15.24 7.80
C PHE A 31 -20.66 -13.85 8.03
N LEU A 32 -21.16 -13.18 9.07
CA LEU A 32 -20.65 -11.89 9.53
C LEU A 32 -19.68 -12.12 10.68
N PRO A 33 -18.35 -11.94 10.49
CA PRO A 33 -17.39 -12.15 11.56
C PRO A 33 -17.62 -11.15 12.69
N SER A 34 -17.74 -11.66 13.92
CA SER A 34 -17.82 -10.82 15.12
C SER A 34 -16.54 -10.02 15.32
N VAL A 35 -16.69 -8.82 15.88
CA VAL A 35 -15.57 -7.92 16.20
C VAL A 35 -14.98 -8.32 17.56
N PRO A 36 -13.67 -8.66 17.66
CA PRO A 36 -13.05 -8.98 18.93
C PRO A 36 -12.86 -7.73 19.79
N VAL A 37 -12.89 -7.95 21.10
CA VAL A 37 -12.62 -6.91 22.10
C VAL A 37 -11.12 -6.82 22.35
N PHE A 38 -10.57 -5.63 22.12
CA PHE A 38 -9.18 -5.30 22.43
C PHE A 38 -9.05 -4.18 23.46
N LYS A 39 -10.13 -3.56 23.91
CA LYS A 39 -10.05 -2.40 24.81
C LYS A 39 -9.74 -2.86 26.24
N TRP A 40 -8.74 -2.26 26.89
CA TRP A 40 -8.43 -2.50 28.31
C TRP A 40 -7.73 -1.30 28.94
N SER A 41 -7.88 -1.10 30.26
CA SER A 41 -7.21 -0.03 31.01
C SER A 41 -6.31 -0.55 32.14
N ASN A 42 -6.63 -1.71 32.68
CA ASN A 42 -5.89 -2.35 33.76
C ASN A 42 -5.77 -3.87 33.49
N LEU A 43 -5.04 -4.58 34.35
CA LEU A 43 -4.82 -6.02 34.20
C LEU A 43 -6.12 -6.84 34.31
N THR A 44 -7.08 -6.36 35.10
CA THR A 44 -8.38 -7.02 35.29
C THR A 44 -9.21 -6.94 34.00
N ASP A 45 -9.30 -5.77 33.35
CA ASP A 45 -9.97 -5.61 32.05
C ASP A 45 -9.30 -6.49 30.98
N LEU A 46 -7.96 -6.57 30.98
CA LEU A 46 -7.22 -7.39 30.05
C LEU A 46 -7.57 -8.88 30.21
N GLN A 47 -7.72 -9.35 31.45
CA GLN A 47 -8.11 -10.75 31.72
C GLN A 47 -9.59 -11.02 31.43
N ASN A 48 -10.48 -10.12 31.84
CA ASN A 48 -11.93 -10.34 31.82
C ASN A 48 -12.59 -9.96 30.49
N ASP A 49 -11.96 -9.13 29.66
CA ASP A 49 -12.52 -8.72 28.37
C ASP A 49 -11.69 -9.29 27.20
N VAL A 50 -10.37 -9.07 27.21
CA VAL A 50 -9.51 -9.46 26.07
C VAL A 50 -9.19 -10.95 26.08
N PHE A 51 -8.88 -11.52 27.26
CA PHE A 51 -8.62 -12.95 27.42
C PHE A 51 -9.83 -13.75 27.89
N ASP A 52 -11.03 -13.15 27.84
CA ASP A 52 -12.27 -13.89 28.06
C ASP A 52 -12.40 -15.05 27.07
N PHE A 53 -12.99 -16.16 27.53
CA PHE A 53 -13.15 -17.35 26.71
C PHE A 53 -13.99 -17.09 25.46
N GLY A 54 -15.05 -16.28 25.55
CA GLY A 54 -15.87 -15.89 24.40
C GLY A 54 -15.07 -15.06 23.40
N ASN A 55 -14.27 -14.11 23.87
CA ASN A 55 -13.41 -13.30 23.00
C ASN A 55 -12.31 -14.15 22.33
N LEU A 56 -11.71 -15.09 23.06
CA LEU A 56 -10.72 -16.04 22.51
C LEU A 56 -11.32 -16.93 21.42
N GLN A 57 -12.58 -17.35 21.55
CA GLN A 57 -13.28 -18.06 20.48
C GLN A 57 -13.47 -17.20 19.23
N ILE A 58 -13.85 -15.93 19.39
CA ILE A 58 -13.95 -14.98 18.28
C ILE A 58 -12.60 -14.81 17.59
N LEU A 59 -11.52 -14.65 18.36
CA LEU A 59 -10.16 -14.51 17.83
C LEU A 59 -9.69 -15.76 17.07
N LEU A 60 -10.03 -16.95 17.56
CA LEU A 60 -9.72 -18.21 16.86
C LEU A 60 -10.51 -18.33 15.55
N LEU A 61 -11.80 -17.99 15.57
CA LEU A 61 -12.63 -17.97 14.36
C LEU A 61 -12.11 -16.97 13.34
N GLN A 62 -11.70 -15.78 13.77
CA GLN A 62 -11.05 -14.81 12.90
C GLN A 62 -9.73 -15.35 12.33
N PHE A 63 -8.88 -15.95 13.16
CA PHE A 63 -7.64 -16.56 12.68
C PHE A 63 -7.91 -17.57 11.55
N LEU A 64 -8.88 -18.48 11.77
CA LEU A 64 -9.31 -19.47 10.76
C LEU A 64 -9.88 -18.80 9.50
N TYR A 65 -10.61 -17.70 9.65
CA TYR A 65 -11.13 -16.93 8.53
C TYR A 65 -10.00 -16.32 7.69
N PHE A 66 -9.09 -15.57 8.31
CA PHE A 66 -8.00 -14.88 7.60
C PHE A 66 -7.01 -15.86 6.98
N ILE A 67 -6.64 -16.95 7.67
CA ILE A 67 -5.74 -17.95 7.10
C ILE A 67 -6.37 -18.65 5.90
N SER A 68 -7.69 -18.88 5.92
CA SER A 68 -8.41 -19.49 4.79
C SER A 68 -8.40 -18.56 3.56
N ILE A 69 -8.80 -17.29 3.74
CA ILE A 69 -8.79 -16.30 2.65
C ILE A 69 -7.37 -16.06 2.13
N GLY A 70 -6.39 -15.93 3.03
CA GLY A 70 -4.98 -15.76 2.68
C GLY A 70 -4.43 -16.96 1.91
N THR A 71 -4.81 -18.18 2.29
CA THR A 71 -4.41 -19.42 1.59
C THR A 71 -4.95 -19.45 0.17
N ILE A 72 -6.22 -19.08 -0.03
CA ILE A 72 -6.81 -18.95 -1.37
C ILE A 72 -6.02 -17.91 -2.18
N GLY A 73 -5.68 -16.76 -1.59
CA GLY A 73 -4.89 -15.74 -2.28
C GLY A 73 -3.51 -16.20 -2.71
N VAL A 74 -2.76 -16.83 -1.81
CA VAL A 74 -1.44 -17.39 -2.11
C VAL A 74 -1.51 -18.47 -3.19
N PHE A 75 -2.54 -19.32 -3.15
CA PHE A 75 -2.79 -20.32 -4.17
C PHE A 75 -3.05 -19.68 -5.54
N LEU A 76 -3.92 -18.67 -5.63
CA LEU A 76 -4.27 -17.99 -6.88
C LEU A 76 -3.11 -17.20 -7.50
N VAL A 77 -2.22 -16.63 -6.68
CA VAL A 77 -1.00 -15.94 -7.14
C VAL A 77 0.10 -16.94 -7.54
N GLY A 78 -0.01 -18.20 -7.13
CA GLY A 78 1.01 -19.24 -7.40
C GLY A 78 2.17 -19.26 -6.41
N LYS A 79 2.04 -18.62 -5.25
CA LYS A 79 3.03 -18.70 -4.16
C LYS A 79 2.93 -20.04 -3.42
N SER A 80 3.97 -20.39 -2.64
CA SER A 80 4.00 -21.63 -1.87
C SER A 80 2.99 -21.59 -0.71
N VAL A 81 1.87 -22.30 -0.86
CA VAL A 81 0.84 -22.47 0.19
C VAL A 81 1.44 -23.07 1.46
N LYS A 82 2.35 -24.04 1.33
CA LYS A 82 3.02 -24.66 2.47
C LYS A 82 3.80 -23.64 3.30
N ASN A 83 4.59 -22.78 2.64
CA ASN A 83 5.37 -21.78 3.36
C ASN A 83 4.45 -20.73 3.97
N PHE A 84 3.39 -20.34 3.27
CA PHE A 84 2.40 -19.42 3.80
C PHE A 84 1.74 -19.94 5.08
N LEU A 85 1.29 -21.19 5.11
CA LEU A 85 0.66 -21.79 6.29
C LEU A 85 1.60 -21.88 7.50
N ILE A 86 2.92 -21.90 7.29
CA ILE A 86 3.92 -21.89 8.36
C ILE A 86 4.18 -20.45 8.85
N VAL A 87 4.23 -19.47 7.93
CA VAL A 87 4.58 -18.09 8.24
C VAL A 87 3.38 -17.29 8.77
N PHE A 88 2.19 -17.51 8.22
CA PHE A 88 0.99 -16.74 8.54
C PHE A 88 0.63 -16.77 10.04
N PRO A 89 0.69 -17.91 10.76
CA PRO A 89 0.42 -17.93 12.20
C PRO A 89 1.35 -17.01 13.01
N LEU A 90 2.62 -16.91 12.62
CA LEU A 90 3.59 -16.02 13.27
C LEU A 90 3.27 -14.55 12.99
N VAL A 91 2.94 -14.23 11.74
CA VAL A 91 2.51 -12.86 11.38
C VAL A 91 1.24 -12.49 12.13
N TYR A 92 0.23 -13.37 12.16
CA TYR A 92 -1.03 -13.14 12.87
C TYR A 92 -0.81 -12.96 14.36
N LEU A 93 0.06 -13.76 15.00
CA LEU A 93 0.40 -13.62 16.41
C LEU A 93 1.02 -12.25 16.71
N LEU A 94 1.96 -11.78 15.88
CA LEU A 94 2.57 -10.47 16.05
C LEU A 94 1.55 -9.33 15.84
N THR A 95 0.68 -9.46 14.84
CA THR A 95 -0.42 -8.52 14.62
C THR A 95 -1.41 -8.51 15.79
N PHE A 96 -1.70 -9.67 16.36
CA PHE A 96 -2.55 -9.79 17.54
C PHE A 96 -1.94 -9.11 18.77
N ILE A 97 -0.64 -9.31 19.02
CA ILE A 97 0.10 -8.60 20.07
C ILE A 97 0.02 -7.08 19.83
N ALA A 98 0.21 -6.61 18.60
CA ALA A 98 0.07 -5.20 18.26
C ALA A 98 -1.34 -4.65 18.55
N LEU A 99 -2.39 -5.42 18.23
CA LEU A 99 -3.78 -5.05 18.49
C LEU A 99 -4.09 -4.97 19.99
N ILE A 100 -3.56 -5.89 20.81
CA ILE A 100 -3.67 -5.82 22.27
C ILE A 100 -2.97 -4.56 22.78
N ILE A 101 -1.74 -4.28 22.34
CA ILE A 101 -1.00 -3.09 22.79
C ILE A 101 -1.77 -1.82 22.45
N ALA A 102 -2.24 -1.68 21.20
CA ALA A 102 -3.04 -0.54 20.76
C ALA A 102 -4.42 -0.44 21.43
N GLY A 103 -4.90 -1.55 21.99
CA GLY A 103 -6.12 -1.64 22.76
C GLY A 103 -6.10 -0.91 24.09
N ASN A 104 -4.90 -0.64 24.63
CA ASN A 104 -4.71 0.00 25.93
C ASN A 104 -5.24 1.45 25.93
N SER A 105 -5.97 1.84 26.97
CA SER A 105 -6.59 3.17 27.06
C SER A 105 -5.59 4.33 27.11
N VAL A 106 -4.41 4.15 27.71
CA VAL A 106 -3.35 5.17 27.72
C VAL A 106 -2.79 5.37 26.32
N LEU A 107 -2.50 4.29 25.61
CA LEU A 107 -1.95 4.33 24.25
C LEU A 107 -2.96 4.86 23.23
N LYS A 108 -4.26 4.53 23.39
CA LYS A 108 -5.34 5.17 22.64
C LYS A 108 -5.41 6.67 22.89
N GLY A 109 -5.14 7.13 24.11
CA GLY A 109 -5.06 8.56 24.44
C GLY A 109 -4.00 9.33 23.66
N PHE A 110 -2.97 8.65 23.15
CA PHE A 110 -1.95 9.23 22.28
C PHE A 110 -2.29 9.16 20.79
N ASN A 111 -3.48 8.66 20.42
CA ASN A 111 -3.90 8.33 19.04
C ASN A 111 -2.93 7.35 18.35
N LEU A 112 -2.36 6.41 19.10
CA LEU A 112 -1.50 5.37 18.54
C LEU A 112 -2.35 4.20 18.04
N GLU A 113 -2.48 4.10 16.73
CA GLU A 113 -3.23 3.05 16.05
C GLU A 113 -2.49 1.70 16.04
N ALA A 114 -3.26 0.60 15.95
CA ALA A 114 -2.72 -0.77 15.90
C ALA A 114 -1.72 -1.00 14.75
N VAL A 115 -1.88 -0.24 13.68
CA VAL A 115 -1.02 -0.27 12.50
C VAL A 115 0.40 0.25 12.78
N ILE A 116 0.60 1.19 13.71
CA ILE A 116 1.95 1.61 14.16
C ILE A 116 2.64 0.45 14.88
N PHE A 117 1.97 -0.14 15.87
CA PHE A 117 2.55 -1.22 16.67
C PHE A 117 2.84 -2.45 15.81
N SER A 118 1.96 -2.74 14.84
CA SER A 118 2.12 -3.82 13.87
C SER A 118 3.42 -3.65 13.07
N LEU A 119 3.67 -2.44 12.57
CA LEU A 119 4.91 -2.12 11.87
C LEU A 119 6.13 -2.18 12.80
N ILE A 120 6.09 -1.55 13.97
CA ILE A 120 7.22 -1.47 14.90
C ILE A 120 7.66 -2.87 15.33
N LEU A 121 6.72 -3.75 15.67
CA LEU A 121 7.02 -5.15 15.99
C LEU A 121 7.63 -5.88 14.79
N GLY A 122 7.07 -5.69 13.59
CA GLY A 122 7.62 -6.27 12.36
C GLY A 122 9.05 -5.80 12.09
N LEU A 123 9.31 -4.49 12.13
CA LEU A 123 10.63 -3.88 11.92
C LEU A 123 11.64 -4.36 12.94
N SER A 124 11.22 -4.44 14.21
CA SER A 124 12.07 -4.94 15.29
C SER A 124 12.51 -6.36 14.97
N ILE A 125 11.59 -7.26 14.65
CA ILE A 125 11.94 -8.65 14.36
C ILE A 125 12.77 -8.77 13.07
N GLY A 126 12.36 -8.09 12.00
CA GLY A 126 13.03 -8.15 10.69
C GLY A 126 14.46 -7.60 10.66
N ASN A 127 14.81 -6.69 11.59
CA ASN A 127 16.14 -6.07 11.67
C ASN A 127 17.02 -6.63 12.79
N PHE A 128 16.44 -7.11 13.90
CA PHE A 128 17.19 -7.78 14.98
C PHE A 128 17.45 -9.26 14.68
N PHE A 129 16.56 -9.94 13.96
CA PHE A 129 16.71 -11.36 13.61
C PHE A 129 16.91 -11.55 12.10
N LYS A 130 17.79 -12.48 11.73
CA LYS A 130 17.99 -12.85 10.32
C LYS A 130 16.90 -13.84 9.91
N LEU A 131 15.84 -13.32 9.28
CA LEU A 131 14.79 -14.14 8.70
C LEU A 131 15.29 -14.84 7.42
N PRO A 132 15.03 -16.15 7.25
CA PRO A 132 15.38 -16.87 6.01
C PRO A 132 14.66 -16.31 4.78
N ASP A 133 15.25 -16.44 3.60
CA ASP A 133 14.66 -15.93 2.35
C ASP A 133 13.30 -16.58 2.03
N TRP A 134 13.13 -17.87 2.35
CA TRP A 134 11.86 -18.57 2.16
C TRP A 134 10.74 -18.00 3.04
N PHE A 135 11.08 -17.44 4.21
CA PHE A 135 10.14 -16.80 5.12
C PHE A 135 9.69 -15.46 4.54
N ARG A 136 10.65 -14.64 4.11
CA ARG A 136 10.38 -13.34 3.46
C ARG A 136 9.55 -13.52 2.19
N ALA A 137 9.87 -14.50 1.36
CA ALA A 137 9.12 -14.81 0.14
C ALA A 137 7.66 -15.25 0.39
N ALA A 138 7.36 -15.78 1.58
CA ALA A 138 6.01 -16.18 1.97
C ALA A 138 5.16 -15.01 2.48
N LEU A 139 5.76 -13.87 2.84
CA LEU A 139 5.04 -12.66 3.19
C LEU A 139 4.19 -12.19 2.00
N SER A 140 2.94 -11.84 2.29
CA SER A 140 1.93 -11.46 1.29
C SER A 140 1.48 -10.03 1.50
N THR A 141 2.47 -9.16 1.71
CA THR A 141 2.33 -7.74 2.02
C THR A 141 1.36 -7.02 1.08
N GLU A 142 1.62 -7.05 -0.23
CA GLU A 142 0.77 -6.34 -1.21
C GLU A 142 -0.65 -6.90 -1.28
N VAL A 143 -0.79 -8.23 -1.22
CA VAL A 143 -2.10 -8.90 -1.22
C VAL A 143 -2.94 -8.41 -0.05
N PHE A 144 -2.37 -8.39 1.16
CA PHE A 144 -3.07 -7.98 2.37
C PHE A 144 -3.48 -6.50 2.34
N VAL A 145 -2.57 -5.60 1.93
CA VAL A 145 -2.89 -4.17 1.77
C VAL A 145 -4.02 -3.99 0.77
N LYS A 146 -3.92 -4.60 -0.42
CA LYS A 146 -4.88 -4.39 -1.50
C LYS A 146 -6.26 -4.97 -1.16
N ILE A 147 -6.34 -6.09 -0.43
CA ILE A 147 -7.62 -6.59 0.11
C ILE A 147 -8.23 -5.54 1.04
N GLY A 148 -7.46 -5.02 2.01
CA GLY A 148 -7.91 -3.96 2.90
C GLY A 148 -8.39 -2.72 2.13
N LEU A 149 -7.68 -2.33 1.07
CA LEU A 149 -8.10 -1.22 0.21
C LEU A 149 -9.41 -1.51 -0.55
N VAL A 150 -9.65 -2.73 -1.03
CA VAL A 150 -10.93 -3.08 -1.65
C VAL A 150 -12.06 -3.00 -0.61
N LEU A 151 -11.84 -3.52 0.61
CA LEU A 151 -12.81 -3.42 1.71
C LEU A 151 -13.06 -1.98 2.15
N LEU A 152 -12.05 -1.09 2.12
CA LEU A 152 -12.25 0.34 2.36
C LEU A 152 -13.33 0.91 1.43
N GLY A 153 -13.46 0.38 0.20
CA GLY A 153 -14.49 0.80 -0.75
C GLY A 153 -15.91 0.68 -0.21
N THR A 154 -16.18 -0.27 0.70
CA THR A 154 -17.52 -0.46 1.28
C THR A 154 -17.94 0.66 2.24
N SER A 155 -16.97 1.40 2.79
CA SER A 155 -17.21 2.51 3.71
C SER A 155 -17.15 3.90 3.05
N VAL A 156 -16.70 3.96 1.79
CA VAL A 156 -16.56 5.22 1.05
C VAL A 156 -17.73 5.44 0.11
N ILE A 157 -18.43 6.57 0.25
CA ILE A 157 -19.55 6.95 -0.62
C ILE A 157 -19.02 7.34 -2.01
N PHE A 158 -19.64 6.83 -3.06
CA PHE A 158 -19.20 7.05 -4.44
C PHE A 158 -19.15 8.54 -4.84
N SER A 159 -20.08 9.37 -4.35
CA SER A 159 -20.05 10.83 -4.59
C SER A 159 -18.78 11.49 -4.07
N ASP A 160 -18.24 10.99 -2.97
CA ASP A 160 -17.02 11.52 -2.38
C ASP A 160 -15.79 11.09 -3.17
N ILE A 161 -15.82 9.89 -3.76
CA ILE A 161 -14.81 9.45 -4.73
C ILE A 161 -14.79 10.37 -5.94
N LEU A 162 -15.94 10.75 -6.49
CA LEU A 162 -15.98 11.67 -7.63
C LEU A 162 -15.40 13.05 -7.27
N LYS A 163 -15.82 13.62 -6.14
CA LYS A 163 -15.35 14.93 -5.67
C LYS A 163 -13.85 14.92 -5.33
N ALA A 164 -13.42 14.05 -4.44
CA ALA A 164 -12.01 13.98 -4.02
C ALA A 164 -11.12 13.42 -5.14
N GLY A 165 -11.63 12.54 -6.00
CA GLY A 165 -10.90 11.94 -7.10
C GLY A 165 -10.57 12.94 -8.21
N SER A 166 -11.49 13.85 -8.54
CA SER A 166 -11.23 14.93 -9.50
C SER A 166 -10.16 15.91 -9.00
N LEU A 167 -10.27 16.37 -7.75
CA LEU A 167 -9.23 17.18 -7.10
C LEU A 167 -7.90 16.43 -7.02
N GLY A 168 -7.95 15.15 -6.65
CA GLY A 168 -6.79 14.28 -6.55
C GLY A 168 -6.11 14.03 -7.89
N LEU A 169 -6.86 13.94 -8.99
CA LEU A 169 -6.29 13.77 -10.34
C LEU A 169 -5.60 15.06 -10.79
N PHE A 170 -6.20 16.21 -10.51
CA PHE A 170 -5.58 17.51 -10.78
C PHE A 170 -4.30 17.70 -9.96
N GLN A 171 -4.33 17.41 -8.66
CA GLN A 171 -3.15 17.39 -7.81
C GLN A 171 -2.08 16.44 -8.37
N ALA A 172 -2.45 15.20 -8.67
CA ALA A 172 -1.53 14.19 -9.15
C ALA A 172 -0.85 14.62 -10.45
N LEU A 173 -1.56 15.26 -11.38
CA LEU A 173 -0.97 15.78 -12.61
C LEU A 173 0.10 16.84 -12.32
N LEU A 174 -0.20 17.81 -11.46
CA LEU A 174 0.74 18.87 -11.09
C LEU A 174 1.97 18.32 -10.36
N VAL A 175 1.76 17.45 -9.39
CA VAL A 175 2.83 16.83 -8.59
C VAL A 175 3.70 15.94 -9.47
N VAL A 176 3.11 15.01 -10.23
CA VAL A 176 3.85 14.09 -11.10
C VAL A 176 4.74 14.86 -12.06
N LEU A 177 4.19 15.84 -12.79
CA LEU A 177 4.98 16.61 -13.77
C LEU A 177 6.11 17.40 -13.11
N SER A 178 5.82 18.10 -12.01
CA SER A 178 6.80 18.95 -11.31
C SER A 178 7.92 18.11 -10.69
N VAL A 179 7.56 17.05 -9.97
CA VAL A 179 8.51 16.18 -9.27
C VAL A 179 9.32 15.35 -10.26
N TRP A 180 8.69 14.80 -11.30
CA TRP A 180 9.40 14.01 -12.31
C TRP A 180 10.46 14.86 -13.01
N TYR A 181 10.10 16.06 -13.45
CA TYR A 181 11.04 16.98 -14.12
C TYR A 181 12.20 17.37 -13.19
N PHE A 182 11.90 17.75 -11.94
CA PHE A 182 12.91 18.09 -10.96
C PHE A 182 13.87 16.92 -10.66
N ALA A 183 13.32 15.73 -10.43
CA ALA A 183 14.09 14.53 -10.15
C ALA A 183 14.99 14.15 -11.34
N PHE A 184 14.47 14.24 -12.56
CA PHE A 184 15.23 13.92 -13.77
C PHE A 184 16.38 14.91 -13.99
N TRP A 185 16.09 16.21 -13.87
CA TRP A 185 17.10 17.26 -13.90
C TRP A 185 18.19 17.05 -12.85
N LEU A 186 17.81 16.72 -11.61
CA LEU A 186 18.74 16.47 -10.53
C LEU A 186 19.62 15.25 -10.79
N CYS A 187 19.04 14.16 -11.30
CA CYS A 187 19.79 12.96 -11.66
C CYS A 187 20.83 13.25 -12.74
N LYS A 188 20.46 14.02 -13.78
CA LYS A 188 21.38 14.46 -14.84
C LYS A 188 22.50 15.35 -14.28
N LYS A 189 22.18 16.27 -13.38
CA LYS A 189 23.17 17.13 -12.71
C LYS A 189 24.18 16.33 -11.88
N LEU A 190 23.73 15.27 -11.22
CA LEU A 190 24.58 14.36 -10.43
C LEU A 190 25.34 13.33 -11.29
N LYS A 191 25.16 13.36 -12.61
CA LYS A 191 25.76 12.42 -13.59
C LYS A 191 25.38 10.96 -13.27
N ILE A 192 24.13 10.74 -12.90
CA ILE A 192 23.53 9.41 -12.78
C ILE A 192 23.21 8.91 -14.19
N ASP A 193 23.38 7.61 -14.43
CA ASP A 193 23.07 7.00 -15.73
C ASP A 193 21.58 7.11 -16.08
N ASP A 194 21.29 7.10 -17.38
CA ASP A 194 19.97 7.44 -17.90
C ASP A 194 18.86 6.48 -17.48
N GLU A 195 19.18 5.17 -17.40
CA GLU A 195 18.23 4.17 -16.91
C GLU A 195 17.86 4.45 -15.44
N LEU A 196 18.86 4.65 -14.59
CA LEU A 196 18.63 4.90 -13.17
C LEU A 196 17.97 6.26 -12.93
N ALA A 197 18.31 7.28 -13.73
CA ALA A 197 17.66 8.59 -13.69
C ALA A 197 16.16 8.49 -14.00
N LEU A 198 15.77 7.74 -15.04
CA LEU A 198 14.36 7.53 -15.39
C LEU A 198 13.63 6.72 -14.33
N MET A 199 14.24 5.65 -13.80
CA MET A 199 13.64 4.84 -12.74
C MET A 199 13.42 5.66 -11.46
N ILE A 200 14.42 6.43 -11.01
CA ILE A 200 14.32 7.29 -9.82
C ILE A 200 13.25 8.36 -10.02
N SER A 201 13.28 9.06 -11.15
CA SER A 201 12.34 10.15 -11.43
C SER A 201 10.90 9.66 -11.48
N SER A 202 10.67 8.47 -12.02
CA SER A 202 9.34 7.86 -12.10
C SER A 202 8.89 7.29 -10.76
N ALA A 203 9.82 6.70 -9.99
CA ALA A 203 9.53 6.18 -8.67
C ALA A 203 9.05 7.29 -7.71
N VAL A 204 9.84 8.36 -7.59
CA VAL A 204 9.61 9.46 -6.64
C VAL A 204 8.42 10.36 -6.99
N SER A 205 7.94 10.35 -8.23
CA SER A 205 6.88 11.25 -8.70
C SER A 205 5.50 10.59 -8.83
N ILE A 206 5.41 9.26 -8.91
CA ILE A 206 4.16 8.54 -9.22
C ILE A 206 3.77 7.63 -8.05
N CYS A 207 4.20 6.36 -8.08
CA CYS A 207 3.75 5.33 -7.14
C CYS A 207 4.90 4.44 -6.67
N GLY A 208 6.12 4.98 -6.67
CA GLY A 208 7.31 4.30 -6.16
C GLY A 208 7.66 3.05 -6.96
N VAL A 209 7.48 1.90 -6.31
CA VAL A 209 7.89 0.57 -6.80
C VAL A 209 7.22 0.24 -8.14
N SER A 210 5.90 0.44 -8.25
CA SER A 210 5.16 0.12 -9.48
C SER A 210 5.62 0.98 -10.66
N ALA A 211 5.95 2.25 -10.42
CA ALA A 211 6.49 3.15 -11.42
C ALA A 211 7.92 2.78 -11.84
N ALA A 212 8.77 2.39 -10.88
CA ALA A 212 10.12 1.90 -11.18
C ALA A 212 10.08 0.63 -12.05
N ILE A 213 9.22 -0.34 -11.71
CA ILE A 213 9.04 -1.59 -12.47
C ILE A 213 8.52 -1.30 -13.87
N ALA A 214 7.49 -0.45 -13.99
CA ALA A 214 6.92 -0.09 -15.29
C ALA A 214 7.96 0.62 -16.17
N THR A 215 8.73 1.53 -15.59
CA THR A 215 9.80 2.26 -16.27
C THR A 215 10.92 1.34 -16.72
N SER A 216 11.43 0.49 -15.83
CA SER A 216 12.45 -0.52 -16.14
C SER A 216 11.98 -1.45 -17.26
N GLY A 217 10.73 -1.92 -17.23
CA GLY A 217 10.17 -2.72 -18.31
C GLY A 217 10.03 -1.98 -19.63
N ALA A 218 9.71 -0.68 -19.60
CA ALA A 218 9.58 0.16 -20.80
C ALA A 218 10.92 0.45 -21.48
N ILE A 219 12.00 0.59 -20.70
CA ILE A 219 13.35 0.90 -21.20
C ILE A 219 14.26 -0.33 -21.28
N LYS A 220 13.76 -1.53 -20.94
CA LYS A 220 14.55 -2.77 -20.77
C LYS A 220 15.75 -2.60 -19.81
N GLY A 221 15.55 -1.85 -18.73
CA GLY A 221 16.61 -1.48 -17.80
C GLY A 221 17.10 -2.64 -16.93
N ASP A 222 18.31 -2.47 -16.37
CA ASP A 222 18.97 -3.51 -15.57
C ASP A 222 18.21 -3.87 -14.28
N ALA A 223 18.09 -5.18 -14.00
CA ALA A 223 17.35 -5.70 -12.85
C ALA A 223 17.97 -5.33 -11.49
N LYS A 224 19.31 -5.17 -11.41
CA LYS A 224 19.98 -4.75 -10.17
C LYS A 224 19.69 -3.28 -9.88
N LYS A 225 19.69 -2.43 -10.91
CA LYS A 225 19.28 -1.02 -10.79
C LYS A 225 17.84 -0.90 -10.33
N LEU A 226 16.93 -1.69 -10.91
CA LEU A 226 15.54 -1.74 -10.49
C LEU A 226 15.42 -2.13 -9.01
N SER A 227 16.05 -3.24 -8.60
CA SER A 227 16.04 -3.69 -7.20
C SER A 227 16.56 -2.61 -6.25
N TYR A 228 17.61 -1.88 -6.64
CA TYR A 228 18.14 -0.78 -5.83
C TYR A 228 17.15 0.37 -5.66
N VAL A 229 16.47 0.80 -6.74
CA VAL A 229 15.43 1.84 -6.66
C VAL A 229 14.27 1.38 -5.78
N ILE A 230 13.82 0.13 -5.92
CA ILE A 230 12.77 -0.45 -5.07
C ILE A 230 13.17 -0.39 -3.60
N SER A 231 14.41 -0.78 -3.25
CA SER A 231 14.90 -0.70 -1.88
C SER A 231 14.88 0.73 -1.33
N ILE A 232 15.35 1.73 -2.10
CA ILE A 232 15.34 3.13 -1.68
C ILE A 232 13.91 3.61 -1.41
N VAL A 233 12.98 3.32 -2.31
CA VAL A 233 11.56 3.68 -2.19
C VAL A 233 10.95 3.10 -0.91
N LEU A 234 11.08 1.78 -0.72
CA LEU A 234 10.47 1.08 0.42
C LEU A 234 10.99 1.63 1.73
N VAL A 235 12.31 1.83 1.84
CA VAL A 235 12.89 2.27 3.09
C VAL A 235 12.67 3.76 3.35
N THR A 236 12.55 4.60 2.31
CA THR A 236 12.22 6.02 2.47
C THR A 236 10.74 6.20 2.82
N ALA A 237 9.86 5.30 2.37
CA ALA A 237 8.44 5.32 2.74
C ALA A 237 8.22 5.09 4.24
N VAL A 238 9.04 4.27 4.92
CA VAL A 238 8.88 3.97 6.36
C VAL A 238 8.94 5.22 7.27
N PRO A 239 10.00 6.06 7.24
CA PRO A 239 10.02 7.26 8.06
C PRO A 239 8.93 8.25 7.65
N MET A 240 8.68 8.44 6.35
CA MET A 240 7.60 9.31 5.89
C MET A 240 6.26 8.90 6.46
N MET A 241 6.01 7.59 6.51
CA MET A 241 4.75 7.03 6.96
C MET A 241 4.43 7.40 8.41
N ILE A 242 5.46 7.58 9.23
CA ILE A 242 5.36 7.92 10.66
C ILE A 242 5.44 9.43 10.87
N PHE A 243 6.44 10.08 10.27
CA PHE A 243 6.74 11.48 10.56
C PHE A 243 5.76 12.45 9.90
N MET A 244 5.24 12.16 8.70
CA MET A 244 4.33 13.10 8.04
C MET A 244 3.01 13.30 8.80
N PRO A 245 2.32 12.24 9.30
CA PRO A 245 1.19 12.40 10.21
C PRO A 245 1.52 13.21 11.47
N ILE A 246 2.69 12.99 12.07
CA ILE A 246 3.13 13.72 13.27
C ILE A 246 3.33 15.21 12.96
N ILE A 247 3.94 15.53 11.82
CA ILE A 247 4.11 16.92 11.35
C ILE A 247 2.75 17.56 11.13
N ALA A 248 1.83 16.89 10.44
CA ALA A 248 0.49 17.40 10.20
C ALA A 248 -0.27 17.69 11.51
N LYS A 249 -0.17 16.78 12.49
CA LYS A 249 -0.75 16.96 13.83
C LYS A 249 -0.09 18.10 14.60
N TYR A 250 1.22 18.28 14.49
CA TYR A 250 1.95 19.35 15.17
C TYR A 250 1.55 20.75 14.67
N PHE A 251 1.25 20.87 13.37
CA PHE A 251 0.81 22.12 12.76
C PHE A 251 -0.73 22.24 12.63
N ASP A 252 -1.49 21.33 13.23
CA ASP A 252 -2.95 21.28 13.19
C ASP A 252 -3.53 21.40 11.76
N PHE A 253 -2.95 20.67 10.81
CA PHE A 253 -3.44 20.65 9.43
C PHE A 253 -4.80 19.95 9.33
N PRO A 254 -5.74 20.46 8.50
CA PRO A 254 -7.01 19.78 8.25
C PRO A 254 -6.80 18.35 7.73
N GLU A 255 -7.72 17.43 8.06
CA GLU A 255 -7.62 16.02 7.64
C GLU A 255 -7.66 15.86 6.12
N GLU A 256 -8.41 16.69 5.40
CA GLU A 256 -8.50 16.68 3.94
C GLU A 256 -7.16 17.07 3.31
N VAL A 257 -6.54 18.14 3.81
CA VAL A 257 -5.21 18.60 3.36
C VAL A 257 -4.16 17.55 3.70
N THR A 258 -4.20 17.02 4.91
CA THR A 258 -3.26 15.98 5.38
C THR A 258 -3.40 14.72 4.52
N GLY A 259 -4.63 14.27 4.27
CA GLY A 259 -4.90 13.12 3.42
C GLY A 259 -4.36 13.34 2.01
N ALA A 260 -4.62 14.49 1.41
CA ALA A 260 -4.12 14.82 0.08
C ALA A 260 -2.58 14.90 0.05
N TRP A 261 -1.95 15.44 1.10
CA TRP A 261 -0.51 15.51 1.24
C TRP A 261 0.13 14.12 1.34
N LEU A 262 -0.39 13.26 2.23
CA LEU A 262 0.07 11.88 2.41
C LEU A 262 -0.10 11.07 1.11
N GLY A 263 -1.28 11.16 0.49
CA GLY A 263 -1.61 10.43 -0.74
C GLY A 263 -0.77 10.84 -1.95
N GLY A 264 -0.41 12.12 -2.06
CA GLY A 264 0.39 12.62 -3.18
C GLY A 264 1.90 12.39 -3.05
N SER A 265 2.41 12.23 -1.83
CA SER A 265 3.87 12.22 -1.57
C SER A 265 4.42 10.87 -1.14
N ILE A 266 3.68 10.03 -0.41
CA ILE A 266 4.20 8.73 0.05
C ILE A 266 4.18 7.73 -1.10
N ASP A 267 5.32 7.11 -1.39
CA ASP A 267 5.53 6.35 -2.64
C ASP A 267 4.98 4.91 -2.65
N THR A 268 4.17 4.50 -1.68
CA THR A 268 3.50 3.20 -1.69
C THR A 268 2.08 3.28 -1.17
N SER A 269 1.14 2.56 -1.80
CA SER A 269 -0.26 2.55 -1.35
C SER A 269 -0.42 1.99 0.07
N GLY A 270 0.41 1.02 0.46
CA GLY A 270 0.42 0.48 1.83
C GLY A 270 0.82 1.52 2.87
N ALA A 271 1.91 2.25 2.63
CA ALA A 271 2.36 3.29 3.55
C ALA A 271 1.39 4.49 3.59
N VAL A 272 0.78 4.86 2.46
CA VAL A 272 -0.30 5.87 2.44
C VAL A 272 -1.47 5.46 3.32
N ALA A 273 -1.94 4.21 3.16
CA ALA A 273 -3.04 3.69 3.97
C ALA A 273 -2.68 3.67 5.45
N ALA A 274 -1.44 3.28 5.79
CA ALA A 274 -0.95 3.32 7.15
C ALA A 274 -1.00 4.75 7.72
N SER A 275 -0.35 5.71 7.05
CA SER A 275 -0.31 7.10 7.49
C SER A 275 -1.68 7.74 7.60
N GLY A 276 -2.55 7.50 6.61
CA GLY A 276 -3.91 8.02 6.62
C GLY A 276 -4.69 7.50 7.82
N THR A 277 -4.52 6.22 8.13
CA THR A 277 -5.10 5.58 9.33
C THR A 277 -4.60 6.25 10.62
N LEU A 278 -3.34 6.72 10.68
CA LEU A 278 -2.80 7.41 11.87
C LEU A 278 -3.41 8.79 12.13
N VAL A 279 -3.97 9.40 11.08
CA VAL A 279 -4.54 10.75 11.14
C VAL A 279 -6.03 10.68 11.44
N GLY A 280 -6.77 9.86 10.69
CA GLY A 280 -8.22 9.74 10.83
C GLY A 280 -8.90 9.13 9.59
N GLU A 281 -10.19 8.85 9.72
CA GLU A 281 -10.98 8.23 8.64
C GLU A 281 -11.06 9.12 7.39
N THR A 282 -11.19 10.44 7.58
CA THR A 282 -11.25 11.39 6.47
C THR A 282 -9.90 11.43 5.76
N ALA A 283 -8.80 11.54 6.52
CA ALA A 283 -7.45 11.50 5.96
C ALA A 283 -7.15 10.19 5.21
N LEU A 284 -7.53 9.02 5.75
CA LEU A 284 -7.38 7.71 5.09
C LEU A 284 -8.14 7.65 3.76
N LYS A 285 -9.39 8.11 3.75
CA LYS A 285 -10.22 8.12 2.55
C LYS A 285 -9.63 9.04 1.49
N ILE A 286 -9.31 10.29 1.84
CA ILE A 286 -8.76 11.26 0.89
C ILE A 286 -7.39 10.80 0.39
N SER A 287 -6.50 10.34 1.26
CA SER A 287 -5.16 9.89 0.87
C SER A 287 -5.20 8.69 -0.08
N THR A 288 -6.11 7.75 0.17
CA THR A 288 -6.33 6.60 -0.73
C THR A 288 -6.83 7.06 -2.09
N ILE A 289 -7.83 7.94 -2.13
CA ILE A 289 -8.40 8.45 -3.38
C ILE A 289 -7.34 9.22 -4.19
N VAL A 290 -6.60 10.12 -3.54
CA VAL A 290 -5.53 10.90 -4.19
C VAL A 290 -4.42 9.98 -4.71
N LYS A 291 -4.00 8.98 -3.93
CA LYS A 291 -3.01 8.01 -4.39
C LYS A 291 -3.52 7.19 -5.57
N PHE A 292 -4.80 6.81 -5.59
CA PHE A 292 -5.38 6.11 -6.73
C PHE A 292 -5.46 6.99 -7.97
N SER A 293 -5.79 8.27 -7.82
CA SER A 293 -5.72 9.24 -8.92
C SER A 293 -4.31 9.34 -9.49
N GLN A 294 -3.27 9.29 -8.65
CA GLN A 294 -1.87 9.23 -9.11
C GLN A 294 -1.53 7.93 -9.82
N ASN A 295 -2.04 6.79 -9.33
CA ASN A 295 -1.88 5.48 -9.96
C ASN A 295 -2.51 5.40 -11.36
N VAL A 296 -3.60 6.13 -11.61
CA VAL A 296 -4.24 6.22 -12.94
C VAL A 296 -3.24 6.77 -13.97
N LEU A 297 -2.37 7.71 -13.58
CA LEU A 297 -1.39 8.33 -14.46
C LEU A 297 -0.23 7.40 -14.84
N LEU A 298 -0.05 6.27 -14.13
CA LEU A 298 1.06 5.34 -14.36
C LEU A 298 1.10 4.81 -15.80
N GLY A 299 -0.06 4.43 -16.35
CA GLY A 299 -0.14 3.92 -17.71
C GLY A 299 0.27 4.94 -18.77
N LEU A 300 -0.13 6.20 -18.57
CA LEU A 300 0.23 7.34 -19.43
C LEU A 300 1.72 7.68 -19.31
N ALA A 301 2.25 7.70 -18.07
CA ALA A 301 3.66 7.97 -17.82
C ALA A 301 4.57 6.89 -18.42
N ALA A 302 4.25 5.61 -18.24
CA ALA A 302 5.00 4.51 -18.83
C ALA A 302 5.03 4.57 -20.36
N PHE A 303 3.90 4.98 -20.97
CA PHE A 303 3.83 5.25 -22.40
C PHE A 303 4.76 6.39 -22.82
N ALA A 304 4.69 7.54 -22.16
CA ALA A 304 5.53 8.70 -22.47
C ALA A 304 7.04 8.37 -22.34
N ILE A 305 7.42 7.62 -21.31
CA ILE A 305 8.81 7.19 -21.10
C ILE A 305 9.27 6.23 -22.21
N SER A 306 8.42 5.28 -22.61
CA SER A 306 8.74 4.35 -23.71
C SER A 306 8.99 5.09 -25.03
N VAL A 307 8.16 6.10 -25.32
CA VAL A 307 8.33 6.97 -26.50
C VAL A 307 9.65 7.75 -26.39
N TYR A 308 9.88 8.44 -25.27
CA TYR A 308 11.11 9.20 -25.03
C TYR A 308 12.38 8.35 -25.22
N TRP A 309 12.41 7.15 -24.63
CA TRP A 309 13.55 6.24 -24.73
C TRP A 309 13.83 5.82 -26.18
N THR A 310 12.78 5.49 -26.93
CA THR A 310 12.89 5.05 -28.33
C THR A 310 13.43 6.16 -29.24
N TYR A 311 13.09 7.43 -28.98
CA TYR A 311 13.57 8.56 -29.77
C TYR A 311 15.00 9.00 -29.43
N ASN A 312 15.47 8.75 -28.20
CA ASN A 312 16.79 9.19 -27.76
C ASN A 312 17.89 8.14 -28.01
N ASP A 313 17.54 6.86 -28.08
CA ASP A 313 18.46 5.76 -28.42
C ASP A 313 18.30 5.34 -29.90
N ASN A 314 19.20 5.80 -30.76
CA ASN A 314 19.28 5.43 -32.19
C ASN A 314 19.70 3.95 -32.43
N THR A 315 19.74 3.11 -31.40
CA THR A 315 20.37 1.77 -31.42
C THR A 315 19.41 0.61 -31.16
N LEU A 316 18.13 0.87 -30.86
CA LEU A 316 17.13 -0.21 -30.81
C LEU A 316 16.61 -0.52 -32.21
N SER A 317 17.42 -1.32 -32.93
CA SER A 317 17.01 -2.07 -34.11
C SER A 317 15.64 -2.71 -33.87
N ALA A 318 14.67 -2.34 -34.72
CA ALA A 318 13.35 -2.92 -34.96
C ALA A 318 13.08 -4.32 -34.36
N THR A 319 12.94 -4.43 -33.04
CA THR A 319 12.56 -5.66 -32.34
C THR A 319 11.56 -5.33 -31.24
N GLU A 320 10.28 -5.55 -31.59
CA GLU A 320 9.12 -5.69 -30.70
C GLU A 320 9.06 -4.75 -29.48
N VAL A 321 9.29 -3.45 -29.68
CA VAL A 321 8.66 -2.48 -28.77
C VAL A 321 7.17 -2.55 -29.11
N SER A 322 6.42 -3.32 -28.33
CA SER A 322 4.98 -3.48 -28.47
C SER A 322 4.36 -2.11 -28.70
N LYS A 323 3.79 -1.89 -29.89
CA LYS A 323 3.18 -0.61 -30.26
C LYS A 323 2.29 -0.16 -29.10
N PRO A 324 2.41 1.09 -28.66
CA PRO A 324 1.69 1.59 -27.50
C PRO A 324 0.20 1.56 -27.79
N THR A 325 -0.46 0.57 -27.21
CA THR A 325 -1.88 0.28 -27.42
C THR A 325 -2.61 0.49 -26.10
N LEU A 326 -3.91 0.79 -26.15
CA LEU A 326 -4.77 0.82 -24.96
C LEU A 326 -4.63 -0.44 -24.08
N GLY A 327 -4.28 -1.58 -24.69
CA GLY A 327 -3.96 -2.82 -23.97
C GLY A 327 -2.78 -2.70 -22.99
N VAL A 328 -1.74 -1.92 -23.31
CA VAL A 328 -0.58 -1.71 -22.41
C VAL A 328 -1.00 -0.87 -21.20
N ILE A 329 -1.78 0.19 -21.43
CA ILE A 329 -2.33 1.03 -20.34
C ILE A 329 -3.18 0.17 -19.41
N TRP A 330 -4.07 -0.67 -19.97
CA TRP A 330 -4.90 -1.59 -19.19
C TRP A 330 -4.07 -2.62 -18.40
N GLN A 331 -3.04 -3.17 -19.02
CA GLN A 331 -2.13 -4.11 -18.36
C GLN A 331 -1.36 -3.46 -17.21
N ARG A 332 -1.04 -2.17 -17.26
CA ARG A 332 -0.35 -1.45 -16.18
C ARG A 332 -1.28 -0.83 -15.15
N PHE A 333 -2.56 -0.62 -15.49
CA PHE A 333 -3.55 -0.08 -14.56
C PHE A 333 -3.73 -1.01 -13.34
N PRO A 334 -3.70 -0.49 -12.10
CA PRO A 334 -3.88 -1.32 -10.91
C PRO A 334 -5.32 -1.77 -10.76
N LYS A 335 -5.58 -3.07 -10.90
CA LYS A 335 -6.97 -3.58 -10.98
C LYS A 335 -7.68 -3.57 -9.63
N PHE A 336 -6.94 -3.54 -8.51
CA PHE A 336 -7.52 -3.39 -7.19
C PHE A 336 -8.25 -2.05 -7.00
N VAL A 337 -7.89 -1.00 -7.75
CA VAL A 337 -8.63 0.28 -7.78
C VAL A 337 -10.05 0.09 -8.34
N ILE A 338 -10.21 -0.79 -9.33
CA ILE A 338 -11.53 -1.19 -9.85
C ILE A 338 -12.31 -1.91 -8.76
N GLY A 339 -11.65 -2.77 -7.99
CA GLY A 339 -12.26 -3.43 -6.83
C GLY A 339 -12.79 -2.45 -5.80
N PHE A 340 -11.98 -1.46 -5.42
CA PHE A 340 -12.38 -0.38 -4.51
C PHE A 340 -13.58 0.43 -5.04
N ILE A 341 -13.54 0.87 -6.30
CA ILE A 341 -14.65 1.61 -6.94
C ILE A 341 -15.90 0.74 -7.01
N GLY A 342 -15.76 -0.53 -7.38
CA GLY A 342 -16.86 -1.48 -7.47
C GLY A 342 -17.52 -1.74 -6.12
N ALA A 343 -16.73 -1.91 -5.05
CA ALA A 343 -17.24 -2.04 -3.69
C ALA A 343 -17.99 -0.77 -3.26
N SER A 344 -17.47 0.41 -3.57
CA SER A 344 -18.14 1.69 -3.29
C SER A 344 -19.44 1.85 -4.07
N LEU A 345 -19.48 1.48 -5.35
CA LEU A 345 -20.71 1.50 -6.16
C LEU A 345 -21.76 0.54 -5.61
N LEU A 346 -21.36 -0.70 -5.29
CA LEU A 346 -22.22 -1.70 -4.67
C LEU A 346 -22.84 -1.16 -3.39
N PHE A 347 -22.02 -0.67 -2.46
CA PHE A 347 -22.48 -0.19 -1.18
C PHE A 347 -23.28 1.12 -1.28
N SER A 348 -22.95 2.01 -2.22
CA SER A 348 -23.62 3.29 -2.40
C SER A 348 -25.00 3.17 -3.05
N PHE A 349 -25.19 2.24 -4.00
CA PHE A 349 -26.38 2.19 -4.85
C PHE A 349 -27.19 0.90 -4.79
N LEU A 350 -26.56 -0.24 -4.47
CA LEU A 350 -27.21 -1.55 -4.55
C LEU A 350 -27.56 -2.14 -3.17
N ILE A 351 -26.78 -1.81 -2.13
CA ILE A 351 -27.03 -2.29 -0.76
C ILE A 351 -27.91 -1.29 -0.01
N ALA A 352 -29.03 -1.78 0.54
CA ALA A 352 -29.95 -1.00 1.33
C ALA A 352 -29.28 -0.42 2.60
N PRO A 353 -29.64 0.79 3.06
CA PRO A 353 -29.02 1.43 4.22
C PRO A 353 -29.04 0.59 5.49
N GLU A 354 -30.08 -0.21 5.72
CA GLU A 354 -30.25 -1.06 6.90
C GLU A 354 -29.18 -2.15 6.92
N ILE A 355 -29.04 -2.89 5.82
CA ILE A 355 -28.01 -3.95 5.66
C ILE A 355 -26.62 -3.32 5.75
N ARG A 356 -26.41 -2.15 5.14
CA ARG A 356 -25.13 -1.44 5.20
C ARG A 356 -24.71 -1.18 6.64
N ASN A 357 -25.63 -0.69 7.47
CA ASN A 357 -25.34 -0.37 8.87
C ASN A 357 -25.02 -1.62 9.70
N GLU A 358 -25.68 -2.75 9.40
CA GLU A 358 -25.43 -4.02 10.08
C GLU A 358 -24.02 -4.57 9.81
N VAL A 359 -23.54 -4.51 8.57
CA VAL A 359 -22.23 -5.09 8.19
C VAL A 359 -21.05 -4.13 8.32
N LYS A 360 -21.31 -2.82 8.51
CA LYS A 360 -20.30 -1.76 8.46
C LYS A 360 -19.14 -1.99 9.43
N ASP A 361 -19.43 -2.28 10.70
CA ASP A 361 -18.42 -2.38 11.74
C ASP A 361 -17.57 -3.64 11.58
N SER A 362 -18.19 -4.77 11.20
CA SER A 362 -17.46 -6.01 10.89
C SER A 362 -16.57 -5.83 9.66
N LEU A 363 -17.06 -5.25 8.55
CA LEU A 363 -16.23 -5.00 7.36
C LEU A 363 -15.06 -4.06 7.66
N LYS A 364 -15.30 -3.01 8.47
CA LYS A 364 -14.25 -2.10 8.93
C LYS A 364 -13.23 -2.81 9.83
N ASN A 365 -13.66 -3.71 10.71
CA ASN A 365 -12.75 -4.53 11.51
C ASN A 365 -11.90 -5.45 10.63
N LEU A 366 -12.52 -6.15 9.68
CA LEU A 366 -11.80 -7.03 8.74
C LEU A 366 -10.77 -6.25 7.93
N GLN A 367 -11.16 -5.08 7.42
CA GLN A 367 -10.25 -4.14 6.76
C GLN A 367 -9.06 -3.78 7.66
N GLY A 368 -9.32 -3.37 8.90
CA GLY A 368 -8.28 -2.97 9.86
C GLY A 368 -7.28 -4.10 10.14
N ILE A 369 -7.76 -5.35 10.27
CA ILE A 369 -6.89 -6.51 10.48
C ILE A 369 -6.07 -6.82 9.23
N TRP A 370 -6.63 -6.72 8.02
CA TRP A 370 -5.85 -6.87 6.79
C TRP A 370 -4.71 -5.83 6.70
N PHE A 371 -4.97 -4.58 7.08
CA PHE A 371 -3.92 -3.56 7.17
C PHE A 371 -2.90 -3.87 8.25
N ALA A 372 -3.32 -4.31 9.43
CA ALA A 372 -2.40 -4.66 10.51
C ALA A 372 -1.48 -5.84 10.11
N LEU A 373 -2.04 -6.90 9.51
CA LEU A 373 -1.29 -8.03 8.93
C LEU A 373 -0.30 -7.58 7.86
N ALA A 374 -0.76 -6.69 6.98
CA ALA A 374 0.07 -6.11 5.94
C ALA A 374 1.27 -5.36 6.55
N PHE A 375 1.06 -4.50 7.53
CA PHE A 375 2.14 -3.67 8.07
C PHE A 375 3.09 -4.44 8.96
N THR A 376 2.61 -5.47 9.68
CA THR A 376 3.50 -6.46 10.28
C THR A 376 4.39 -7.12 9.23
N SER A 377 3.81 -7.50 8.07
CA SER A 377 4.58 -8.08 6.96
C SER A 377 5.59 -7.08 6.36
N ILE A 378 5.19 -5.82 6.12
CA ILE A 378 6.10 -4.74 5.67
C ILE A 378 7.29 -4.63 6.63
N GLY A 379 7.03 -4.59 7.93
CA GLY A 379 8.09 -4.46 8.93
C GLY A 379 9.07 -5.64 8.90
N LEU A 380 8.55 -6.87 8.79
CA LEU A 380 9.37 -8.09 8.73
C LEU A 380 10.21 -8.19 7.44
N GLU A 381 9.71 -7.63 6.34
CA GLU A 381 10.37 -7.61 5.03
C GLU A 381 11.44 -6.50 4.92
N THR A 382 11.24 -5.38 5.62
CA THR A 382 12.11 -4.19 5.52
C THR A 382 13.47 -4.43 6.18
N ASN A 383 14.55 -4.28 5.39
CA ASN A 383 15.93 -4.41 5.84
C ASN A 383 16.74 -3.12 5.60
N PHE A 384 17.02 -2.36 6.66
CA PHE A 384 17.77 -1.11 6.55
C PHE A 384 19.24 -1.31 6.16
N LYS A 385 19.81 -2.51 6.38
CA LYS A 385 21.22 -2.80 6.06
C LYS A 385 21.46 -2.85 4.56
N ASP A 386 20.45 -3.21 3.76
CA ASP A 386 20.56 -3.31 2.30
C ASP A 386 20.66 -1.93 1.62
N LEU A 387 20.20 -0.86 2.28
CA LEU A 387 20.46 0.51 1.83
C LEU A 387 21.90 0.96 2.06
N LEU A 388 22.44 0.64 3.23
CA LEU A 388 23.72 1.15 3.71
C LEU A 388 24.91 0.43 3.06
N SER A 389 24.69 -0.77 2.53
CA SER A 389 25.72 -1.60 1.90
C SER A 389 26.01 -1.29 0.43
N ASN A 390 25.19 -0.46 -0.23
CA ASN A 390 25.33 -0.16 -1.66
C ASN A 390 26.39 0.92 -1.96
N THR A 391 27.21 0.65 -2.99
CA THR A 391 28.51 1.30 -3.24
C THR A 391 28.42 2.74 -3.81
N SER A 392 27.29 3.17 -4.36
CA SER A 392 27.12 4.53 -4.90
C SER A 392 26.04 5.30 -4.15
N LYS A 393 26.42 6.34 -3.41
CA LYS A 393 25.50 7.19 -2.65
C LYS A 393 24.76 8.24 -3.50
N LYS A 394 25.23 8.51 -4.72
CA LYS A 394 24.65 9.56 -5.59
C LYS A 394 23.17 9.34 -5.88
N PRO A 395 22.69 8.13 -6.25
CA PRO A 395 21.29 7.93 -6.57
C PRO A 395 20.40 7.98 -5.32
N LEU A 396 20.91 7.56 -4.16
CA LEU A 396 20.24 7.76 -2.88
C LEU A 396 20.06 9.26 -2.59
N TYR A 397 21.09 10.08 -2.72
CA TYR A 397 20.96 11.53 -2.53
C TYR A 397 19.99 12.17 -3.52
N ALA A 398 20.05 11.76 -4.80
CA ALA A 398 19.12 12.23 -5.81
C ALA A 398 17.67 11.93 -5.42
N PHE A 399 17.40 10.69 -5.00
CA PHE A 399 16.07 10.27 -4.56
C PHE A 399 15.63 11.07 -3.33
N LEU A 400 16.45 11.18 -2.28
CA LEU A 400 16.07 11.89 -1.05
C LEU A 400 15.82 13.38 -1.26
N ILE A 401 16.62 14.05 -2.09
CA ILE A 401 16.42 15.48 -2.42
C ILE A 401 15.16 15.65 -3.28
N ALA A 402 14.95 14.79 -4.27
CA ALA A 402 13.71 14.78 -5.06
C ALA A 402 12.48 14.49 -4.19
N GLN A 403 12.61 13.62 -3.20
CA GLN A 403 11.54 13.28 -2.29
C GLN A 403 11.24 14.42 -1.31
N LEU A 404 12.26 15.12 -0.82
CA LEU A 404 12.04 16.34 -0.04
C LEU A 404 11.31 17.40 -0.86
N PHE A 405 11.69 17.59 -2.12
CA PHE A 405 10.97 18.46 -3.04
C PHE A 405 9.51 18.00 -3.22
N ASN A 406 9.27 16.71 -3.43
CA ASN A 406 7.93 16.11 -3.52
C ASN A 406 7.08 16.42 -2.29
N ILE A 407 7.63 16.20 -1.09
CA ILE A 407 6.94 16.48 0.19
C ILE A 407 6.50 17.95 0.25
N ILE A 408 7.38 18.88 -0.10
CA ILE A 408 7.10 20.32 -0.04
C ILE A 408 6.07 20.74 -1.10
N ILE A 409 6.29 20.38 -2.37
CA ILE A 409 5.40 20.82 -3.45
C ILE A 409 4.01 20.20 -3.32
N THR A 410 3.92 18.95 -2.88
CA THR A 410 2.65 18.27 -2.65
C THR A 410 1.90 18.93 -1.49
N LEU A 411 2.58 19.37 -0.42
CA LEU A 411 1.92 20.09 0.67
C LEU A 411 1.31 21.41 0.18
N LEU A 412 2.06 22.19 -0.60
CA LEU A 412 1.59 23.46 -1.16
C LEU A 412 0.34 23.25 -2.05
N ILE A 413 0.37 22.23 -2.92
CA ILE A 413 -0.75 21.90 -3.80
C ILE A 413 -1.94 21.36 -2.99
N ALA A 414 -1.70 20.54 -1.97
CA ALA A 414 -2.74 20.02 -1.10
C ALA A 414 -3.47 21.16 -0.37
N PHE A 415 -2.74 22.13 0.18
CA PHE A 415 -3.36 23.34 0.75
C PHE A 415 -4.14 24.15 -0.29
N LEU A 416 -3.63 24.28 -1.51
CA LEU A 416 -4.33 25.04 -2.54
C LEU A 416 -5.67 24.40 -2.95
N LEU A 417 -5.74 23.07 -3.00
CA LEU A 417 -6.88 22.33 -3.55
C LEU A 417 -7.86 21.79 -2.50
N PHE A 418 -7.38 21.47 -1.29
CA PHE A 418 -8.14 20.77 -0.26
C PHE A 418 -8.38 21.60 1.01
N ASN A 419 -7.77 22.79 1.14
CA ASN A 419 -8.08 23.71 2.23
C ASN A 419 -9.39 24.45 1.91
N LYS A 420 -10.49 24.05 2.55
CA LYS A 420 -11.81 24.64 2.36
C LYS A 420 -12.43 25.07 3.67
#